data_AF-A0AAJ0FWQ9-F1
#
_entry.id   AF-A0AAJ0FWQ9-F1
#
_cell.length_a   1.000
_cell.length_b   1.000
_cell.length_c   1.000
_cell.angle_alpha   90.00
_cell.angle_beta   90.00
_cell.angle_gamma   90.00
#
_symmetry.space_group_name_H-M   'P 1'
#
loop_
_entity.id
_entity.type
_entity.pdbx_description
1 polymer ?
#
loop_
_entity_poly.entity_id
_entity_poly.type
_entity_poly.pdbx_seq_one_letter_code
_entity_poly.pdbx_strand_id
1 'polypeptide(L)'
;MADEIDEATLGLMIELQLQDAQSLTKGKNRSSEILQDSELAGWLFEQELQALESFRVAQAMSRSIAHALSTDDAAIKTLTFREEQAHRDREYAIHGQDSVNYPVPASTSTPVPPIEDRTTVEKPVPSYMNESRPPSAAEPSSTQSARAGPSVQAVREPEMRNCVACMSDAPVHWCTRCPCSHDYCRECLTTLFENAISDESLFPPKCCKEPIPISLTTSILPWTLVEAFNAKEKEFGTANRTYCHTPTCSAFIPEQSIWEDVATCIKCGSRTCAICKRESHHGDCPDDSATAELLRTAAAQGWQRCYSCHRVVDLKAGCNHISTFQILPWICKSNS
;
A
#
# COMPACT_ATOMS: atom_id res chain seq x y z
N MET A 1 22.76 -23.01 -4.06
CA MET A 1 21.85 -24.17 -4.23
C MET A 1 21.17 -24.35 -2.91
N ALA A 2 20.09 -23.60 -2.67
CA ALA A 2 19.19 -23.86 -1.56
C ALA A 2 18.15 -24.84 -2.09
N ASP A 3 17.96 -25.97 -1.41
CA ASP A 3 16.86 -26.88 -1.72
C ASP A 3 15.55 -26.09 -1.56
N GLU A 4 14.83 -25.91 -2.66
CA GLU A 4 13.53 -25.26 -2.67
C GLU A 4 12.51 -26.28 -2.18
N ILE A 5 11.97 -26.05 -0.98
CA ILE A 5 11.01 -26.95 -0.33
C ILE A 5 9.70 -26.92 -1.14
N ASP A 6 9.21 -28.07 -1.58
CA ASP A 6 7.96 -28.15 -2.33
C ASP A 6 6.74 -27.81 -1.46
N GLU A 7 5.67 -27.37 -2.10
CA GLU A 7 4.43 -26.89 -1.47
C GLU A 7 3.78 -27.90 -0.51
N ALA A 8 3.85 -29.19 -0.83
CA ALA A 8 3.28 -30.23 0.01
C ALA A 8 4.14 -30.47 1.26
N THR A 9 5.47 -30.42 1.09
CA THR A 9 6.42 -30.53 2.20
C THR A 9 6.35 -29.31 3.12
N LEU A 10 6.24 -28.10 2.57
CA LEU A 10 6.05 -26.88 3.37
C LEU A 10 4.76 -26.93 4.20
N GLY A 11 3.67 -27.40 3.61
CA GLY A 11 2.40 -27.60 4.32
C GLY A 11 2.52 -28.58 5.48
N LEU A 12 3.16 -29.72 5.24
CA LEU A 12 3.38 -30.73 6.29
C LEU A 12 4.25 -30.18 7.42
N MET A 13 5.28 -29.38 7.11
CA MET A 13 6.13 -28.75 8.13
C MET A 13 5.33 -27.80 9.02
N ILE A 14 4.49 -26.94 8.44
CA ILE A 14 3.65 -25.99 9.20
C ILE A 14 2.66 -26.76 10.08
N GLU A 15 2.01 -27.81 9.55
CA GLU A 15 1.06 -28.64 10.30
C GLU A 15 1.71 -29.30 11.52
N LEU A 16 2.89 -29.90 11.34
CA LEU A 16 3.64 -30.53 12.43
C LEU A 16 4.05 -29.51 13.51
N GLN A 17 4.54 -28.34 13.10
CA GLN A 17 4.92 -27.28 14.04
C GLN A 17 3.71 -26.72 14.79
N LEU A 18 2.54 -26.64 14.14
CA LEU A 18 1.31 -26.19 14.78
C LEU A 18 0.83 -27.19 15.83
N GLN A 19 0.93 -28.49 15.53
CA GLN A 19 0.64 -29.56 16.49
C GLN A 19 1.56 -29.50 17.72
N ASP A 20 2.86 -29.25 17.49
CA ASP A 20 3.83 -29.09 18.57
C ASP A 20 3.53 -27.84 19.41
N ALA A 21 3.25 -26.69 18.78
CA ALA A 21 2.90 -25.45 19.48
C ALA A 21 1.65 -25.62 20.36
N GLN A 22 0.61 -26.30 19.85
CA GLN A 22 -0.60 -26.59 20.60
C GLN A 22 -0.38 -27.56 21.77
N SER A 23 0.62 -28.43 21.69
CA SER A 23 0.99 -29.32 22.79
C SER A 23 1.68 -28.56 23.93
N LEU A 24 2.49 -27.54 23.58
CA LEU A 24 3.20 -26.68 24.52
C LEU A 24 2.25 -25.75 25.27
N THR A 25 1.23 -25.21 24.61
CA THR A 25 0.23 -24.33 25.25
C THR A 25 -0.78 -25.08 26.13
N LYS A 26 -0.95 -26.40 25.93
CA LYS A 26 -1.82 -27.27 26.74
C LYS A 26 -1.11 -27.94 27.93
N GLY A 27 0.21 -27.79 28.04
CA GLY A 27 1.05 -28.46 29.04
C GLY A 27 1.22 -27.67 30.35
N LYS A 28 0.41 -28.00 31.37
CA LYS A 28 0.62 -27.74 32.82
C LYS A 28 1.32 -26.41 33.22
N ASN A 29 0.51 -25.40 33.57
CA ASN A 29 0.69 -24.73 34.86
C ASN A 29 -0.63 -24.22 35.44
N ARG A 30 -1.07 -24.86 36.53
CA ARG A 30 -2.08 -24.33 37.44
C ARG A 30 -1.35 -23.47 38.46
N SER A 31 -1.29 -22.15 38.26
CA SER A 31 -1.40 -21.12 39.31
C SER A 31 -0.83 -19.78 38.86
N SER A 32 -1.61 -18.73 39.13
CA SER A 32 -1.26 -17.29 39.14
C SER A 32 -1.50 -16.53 37.82
N GLU A 33 -2.20 -15.40 37.95
CA GLU A 33 -2.77 -14.51 36.92
C GLU A 33 -1.72 -13.73 36.08
N ILE A 34 -0.55 -14.30 35.84
CA ILE A 34 0.48 -13.73 34.97
C ILE A 34 0.93 -14.85 34.04
N LEU A 35 0.57 -14.77 32.75
CA LEU A 35 1.11 -15.67 31.74
C LEU A 35 2.64 -15.62 31.82
N GLN A 36 3.29 -16.75 32.07
CA GLN A 36 4.75 -16.80 32.02
C GLN A 36 5.21 -16.50 30.60
N ASP A 37 6.35 -15.82 30.42
CA ASP A 37 6.89 -15.42 29.12
C ASP A 37 6.94 -16.60 28.10
N SER A 38 7.11 -17.83 28.59
CA SER A 38 7.08 -19.05 27.78
C SER A 38 5.70 -19.40 27.20
N GLU A 39 4.62 -19.13 27.94
CA GLU A 39 3.23 -19.36 27.47
C GLU A 39 2.84 -18.31 26.43
N LEU A 40 3.24 -17.04 26.65
CA LEU A 40 3.05 -15.97 25.68
C LEU A 40 3.84 -16.23 24.40
N ALA A 41 5.10 -16.69 24.52
CA ALA A 41 5.92 -17.07 23.37
C ALA A 41 5.29 -18.23 22.57
N GLY A 42 4.75 -19.25 23.25
CA GLY A 42 4.05 -20.36 22.60
C GLY A 42 2.79 -19.91 21.86
N TRP A 43 2.01 -19.01 22.45
CA TRP A 43 0.82 -18.44 21.80
C TRP A 43 1.17 -17.58 20.58
N LEU A 44 2.18 -16.72 20.67
CA LEU A 44 2.65 -15.91 19.54
C LEU A 44 3.17 -16.79 18.39
N PHE A 45 3.91 -17.85 18.72
CA PHE A 45 4.40 -18.81 17.74
C PHE A 45 3.25 -19.55 17.04
N GLU A 46 2.20 -19.94 17.77
CA GLU A 46 0.99 -20.52 17.17
C GLU A 46 0.30 -19.55 16.21
N GLN A 47 0.18 -18.27 16.57
CA GLN A 47 -0.38 -17.24 15.68
C GLN A 47 0.43 -17.05 14.41
N GLU A 48 1.76 -17.08 14.50
CA GLU A 48 2.64 -16.96 13.34
C GLU A 48 2.48 -18.15 12.38
N LEU A 49 2.40 -19.38 12.90
CA LEU A 49 2.16 -20.58 12.10
C LEU A 49 0.79 -20.57 11.41
N GLN A 50 -0.26 -20.10 12.10
CA GLN A 50 -1.59 -19.94 11.49
C GLN A 50 -1.58 -18.89 10.36
N ALA A 51 -0.84 -17.79 10.54
CA ALA A 51 -0.67 -16.78 9.51
C ALA A 51 0.07 -17.35 8.29
N LEU A 52 1.14 -18.13 8.51
CA LEU A 52 1.88 -18.80 7.44
C LEU A 52 0.99 -19.78 6.66
N GLU A 53 0.15 -20.57 7.33
CA GLU A 53 -0.79 -21.47 6.64
C GLU A 53 -1.81 -20.69 5.80
N SER A 54 -2.35 -19.59 6.33
CA SER A 54 -3.27 -18.74 5.57
C SER A 54 -2.63 -18.15 4.31
N PHE A 55 -1.36 -17.73 4.42
CA PHE A 55 -0.58 -17.20 3.31
C PHE A 55 -0.31 -18.28 2.26
N ARG A 56 0.06 -19.49 2.69
CA ARG A 56 0.30 -20.65 1.83
C ARG A 56 -0.93 -21.00 1.00
N VAL A 57 -2.09 -21.15 1.66
CA VAL A 57 -3.37 -21.43 0.98
C VAL A 57 -3.72 -20.33 -0.02
N ALA A 58 -3.54 -19.05 0.35
CA ALA A 58 -3.79 -17.92 -0.55
C ALA A 58 -2.88 -17.96 -1.80
N GLN A 59 -1.60 -18.30 -1.63
CA GLN A 59 -0.64 -18.44 -2.73
C GLN A 59 -0.99 -19.60 -3.66
N ALA A 60 -1.41 -20.75 -3.10
CA ALA A 60 -1.87 -21.89 -3.90
C ALA A 60 -3.13 -21.52 -4.72
N MET A 61 -4.08 -20.82 -4.10
CA MET A 61 -5.27 -20.31 -4.77
C MET A 61 -4.92 -19.32 -5.89
N SER A 62 -4.04 -18.35 -5.64
CA SER A 62 -3.66 -17.35 -6.65
C SER A 62 -2.97 -17.99 -7.86
N ARG A 63 -2.11 -19.00 -7.63
CA ARG A 63 -1.47 -19.80 -8.68
C ARG A 63 -2.50 -20.58 -9.49
N SER A 64 -3.47 -21.20 -8.83
CA SER A 64 -4.57 -21.92 -9.48
C SER A 64 -5.42 -21.00 -10.35
N ILE A 65 -5.80 -19.82 -9.83
CA ILE A 65 -6.54 -18.80 -10.59
C ILE A 65 -5.75 -18.34 -11.82
N ALA A 66 -4.46 -18.03 -11.64
CA ALA A 66 -3.61 -17.61 -12.76
C ALA A 66 -3.48 -18.71 -13.83
N HIS A 67 -3.40 -19.97 -13.42
CA HIS A 67 -3.37 -21.11 -14.35
C HIS A 67 -4.71 -21.26 -15.09
N ALA A 68 -5.84 -21.18 -14.40
CA ALA A 68 -7.17 -21.26 -15.00
C ALA A 68 -7.38 -20.13 -16.04
N LEU A 69 -7.06 -18.88 -15.67
CA LEU A 69 -7.11 -17.74 -16.60
C LEU A 69 -6.21 -17.93 -17.82
N SER A 70 -5.03 -18.51 -17.64
CA SER A 70 -4.12 -18.80 -18.75
C SER A 70 -4.62 -19.91 -19.65
N THR A 71 -5.28 -20.92 -19.09
CA THR A 71 -5.77 -22.08 -19.85
C THR A 71 -7.04 -21.71 -20.60
N ASP A 72 -7.91 -20.92 -19.97
CA ASP A 72 -9.23 -20.59 -20.48
C ASP A 72 -9.24 -19.30 -21.34
N ASP A 73 -8.09 -18.66 -21.56
CA ASP A 73 -7.95 -17.39 -22.29
C ASP A 73 -8.72 -17.37 -23.63
N ALA A 74 -8.58 -18.42 -24.44
CA ALA A 74 -9.27 -18.51 -25.73
C ALA A 74 -10.79 -18.65 -25.60
N ALA A 75 -11.25 -19.39 -24.57
CA ALA A 75 -12.67 -19.55 -24.28
C ALA A 75 -13.27 -18.24 -23.77
N ILE A 76 -12.56 -17.55 -22.85
CA ILE A 76 -12.95 -16.24 -22.32
C ILE A 76 -13.08 -15.22 -23.46
N LYS A 77 -12.09 -15.13 -24.35
CA LYS A 77 -12.14 -14.24 -25.54
C LYS A 77 -13.31 -14.55 -26.48
N THR A 78 -13.61 -15.83 -26.67
CA THR A 78 -14.73 -16.23 -27.53
C THR A 78 -16.07 -15.87 -26.92
N LEU A 79 -16.23 -16.08 -25.61
CA LEU A 79 -17.48 -15.79 -24.90
C LEU A 79 -17.72 -14.28 -24.78
N THR A 80 -16.70 -13.51 -24.43
CA THR A 80 -16.76 -12.04 -24.39
C THR A 80 -17.15 -11.44 -25.74
N PHE A 81 -16.54 -11.90 -26.83
CA PHE A 81 -16.93 -11.45 -28.18
C PHE A 81 -18.40 -11.75 -28.52
N ARG A 82 -18.88 -12.95 -28.16
CA ARG A 82 -20.29 -13.33 -28.38
C ARG A 82 -21.26 -12.49 -27.55
N GLU A 83 -20.89 -12.16 -26.32
CA GLU A 83 -21.68 -11.32 -25.43
C GLU A 83 -21.77 -9.88 -25.95
N GLU A 84 -20.65 -9.29 -26.39
CA GLU A 84 -20.64 -7.98 -27.04
C GLU A 84 -21.50 -7.95 -28.31
N GLN A 85 -21.43 -9.00 -29.11
CA GLN A 85 -22.27 -9.11 -30.31
C GLN A 85 -23.75 -9.15 -29.93
N ALA A 86 -24.13 -9.97 -28.94
CA ALA A 86 -25.51 -10.04 -28.46
C ALA A 86 -25.99 -8.69 -27.89
N HIS A 87 -25.10 -7.93 -27.24
CA HIS A 87 -25.39 -6.58 -26.76
C HIS A 87 -25.70 -5.62 -27.92
N ARG A 88 -24.85 -5.60 -28.95
CA ARG A 88 -25.06 -4.77 -30.15
C ARG A 88 -26.34 -5.13 -30.89
N ASP A 89 -26.62 -6.42 -31.04
CA ASP A 89 -27.85 -6.90 -31.69
C ASP A 89 -29.09 -6.45 -30.90
N ARG A 90 -29.02 -6.48 -29.56
CA ARG A 90 -30.08 -5.96 -28.68
C ARG A 90 -30.28 -4.46 -28.82
N GLU A 91 -29.20 -3.68 -28.82
CA GLU A 91 -29.27 -2.22 -29.01
C GLU A 91 -29.92 -1.86 -30.35
N TYR A 92 -29.50 -2.54 -31.42
CA TYR A 92 -30.09 -2.38 -32.75
C TYR A 92 -31.58 -2.71 -32.77
N ALA A 93 -32.00 -3.80 -32.10
CA ALA A 93 -33.40 -4.19 -32.02
C ALA A 93 -34.28 -3.17 -31.25
N ILE A 94 -33.73 -2.48 -30.25
CA ILE A 94 -34.46 -1.50 -29.44
C ILE A 94 -34.55 -0.14 -30.15
N HIS A 95 -33.48 0.32 -30.80
CA HIS A 95 -33.37 1.69 -31.29
C HIS A 95 -33.49 1.84 -32.82
N GLY A 96 -33.50 0.74 -33.59
CA GLY A 96 -33.56 0.79 -35.05
C GLY A 96 -32.35 1.44 -35.71
N GLN A 97 -32.43 1.74 -37.01
CA GLN A 97 -31.31 2.36 -37.77
C GLN A 97 -30.97 3.80 -37.34
N ASP A 98 -31.79 4.44 -36.50
CA ASP A 98 -31.59 5.82 -36.07
C ASP A 98 -30.46 5.99 -35.03
N SER A 99 -29.79 4.89 -34.61
CA SER A 99 -28.72 4.93 -33.60
C SER A 99 -27.34 4.41 -34.05
N VAL A 100 -26.92 4.56 -35.32
CA VAL A 100 -25.55 4.16 -35.70
C VAL A 100 -24.87 5.15 -36.65
N ASN A 101 -24.25 6.20 -36.10
CA ASN A 101 -23.10 6.86 -36.73
C ASN A 101 -21.79 6.31 -36.12
N TYR A 102 -21.60 5.00 -36.19
CA TYR A 102 -20.34 4.32 -35.92
C TYR A 102 -19.92 3.53 -37.16
N PRO A 103 -18.63 3.56 -37.56
CA PRO A 103 -18.18 2.94 -38.79
C PRO A 103 -18.33 1.42 -38.71
N VAL A 104 -19.14 0.87 -39.60
CA VAL A 104 -19.24 -0.55 -39.89
C VAL A 104 -17.98 -1.00 -40.63
N PRO A 105 -17.18 -1.97 -40.13
CA PRO A 105 -16.27 -2.70 -41.00
C PRO A 105 -17.10 -3.71 -41.78
N ALA A 106 -17.07 -3.58 -43.11
CA ALA A 106 -17.77 -4.47 -44.04
C ALA A 106 -17.44 -5.94 -43.77
N SER A 107 -18.48 -6.77 -43.75
CA SER A 107 -18.37 -8.23 -43.76
C SER A 107 -17.53 -8.68 -44.95
N THR A 108 -16.28 -9.02 -44.69
CA THR A 108 -15.43 -9.79 -45.60
C THR A 108 -14.79 -10.90 -44.77
N SER A 109 -15.02 -12.14 -45.19
CA SER A 109 -14.42 -13.34 -44.65
C SER A 109 -12.89 -13.30 -44.77
N THR A 110 -12.22 -12.81 -43.74
CA THR A 110 -10.78 -13.02 -43.47
C THR A 110 -10.51 -12.74 -41.99
N PRO A 111 -9.61 -13.49 -41.31
CA PRO A 111 -9.31 -13.27 -39.90
C PRO A 111 -8.65 -11.90 -39.72
N VAL A 112 -9.32 -11.00 -39.02
CA VAL A 112 -8.76 -9.71 -38.59
C VAL A 112 -7.74 -9.99 -37.48
N PRO A 113 -6.51 -9.43 -37.53
CA PRO A 113 -5.52 -9.64 -36.48
C PRO A 113 -5.99 -8.96 -35.17
N PRO A 114 -5.61 -9.48 -33.99
CA PRO A 114 -6.17 -9.04 -32.71
C PRO A 114 -5.80 -7.58 -32.42
N ILE A 115 -6.80 -6.78 -32.08
CA ILE A 115 -6.62 -5.53 -31.34
C ILE A 115 -6.37 -5.95 -29.89
N GLU A 116 -5.15 -5.72 -29.41
CA GLU A 116 -4.72 -6.06 -28.05
C GLU A 116 -5.38 -5.08 -27.07
N ASP A 117 -6.50 -5.48 -26.47
CA ASP A 117 -7.02 -4.82 -25.27
C ASP A 117 -6.20 -5.26 -24.05
N ARG A 118 -5.61 -4.24 -23.42
CA ARG A 118 -4.61 -4.32 -22.35
C ARG A 118 -5.34 -4.44 -21.01
N THR A 119 -5.68 -5.66 -20.65
CA THR A 119 -5.84 -6.04 -19.24
C THR A 119 -5.00 -7.29 -18.95
N THR A 120 -3.69 -7.16 -19.11
CA THR A 120 -2.75 -8.16 -18.60
C THR A 120 -2.52 -7.90 -17.13
N VAL A 121 -3.26 -8.63 -16.28
CA VAL A 121 -2.75 -8.98 -14.95
C VAL A 121 -1.45 -9.74 -15.20
N GLU A 122 -0.34 -9.19 -14.72
CA GLU A 122 0.99 -9.77 -14.85
C GLU A 122 0.97 -11.24 -14.38
N LYS A 123 1.25 -12.16 -15.31
CA LYS A 123 1.59 -13.53 -14.97
C LYS A 123 2.91 -13.50 -14.19
N PRO A 124 2.98 -14.03 -12.96
CA PRO A 124 4.26 -14.29 -12.34
C PRO A 124 4.92 -15.43 -13.12
N VAL A 125 6.13 -15.17 -13.62
CA VAL A 125 6.99 -16.16 -14.26
C VAL A 125 7.54 -17.11 -13.18
N PRO A 126 7.34 -18.43 -13.26
CA PRO A 126 8.28 -19.36 -12.67
C PRO A 126 9.36 -19.65 -13.72
N SER A 127 10.57 -19.18 -13.43
CA SER A 127 11.80 -19.81 -13.91
C SER A 127 11.84 -21.26 -13.41
N TYR A 128 12.51 -22.18 -14.12
CA TYR A 128 12.68 -23.64 -13.87
C TYR A 128 11.47 -24.52 -14.26
N MET A 129 11.55 -25.72 -14.87
CA MET A 129 12.63 -26.65 -15.20
C MET A 129 12.31 -27.35 -16.54
N ASN A 130 13.38 -27.70 -17.24
CA ASN A 130 13.53 -28.83 -18.14
C ASN A 130 13.41 -30.14 -17.35
N GLU A 131 12.59 -31.10 -17.78
CA GLU A 131 12.92 -32.52 -17.58
C GLU A 131 12.27 -33.49 -18.59
N SER A 132 13.15 -34.35 -19.07
CA SER A 132 13.04 -35.48 -19.98
C SER A 132 12.03 -36.55 -19.56
N ARG A 133 11.39 -37.19 -20.55
CA ARG A 133 10.89 -38.57 -20.44
C ARG A 133 11.30 -39.38 -21.68
N PRO A 134 11.83 -40.62 -21.56
CA PRO A 134 12.29 -41.43 -22.68
C PRO A 134 11.26 -42.54 -23.04
N PRO A 135 11.58 -43.51 -23.92
CA PRO A 135 11.05 -43.60 -25.28
C PRO A 135 9.95 -44.67 -25.43
N SER A 136 9.03 -44.49 -26.40
CA SER A 136 8.22 -45.61 -26.88
C SER A 136 8.22 -45.63 -28.40
N ALA A 137 8.68 -46.76 -28.93
CA ALA A 137 8.91 -47.04 -30.33
C ALA A 137 7.60 -47.35 -31.06
N ALA A 138 7.41 -46.75 -32.24
CA ALA A 138 6.89 -47.39 -33.45
C ALA A 138 6.88 -46.37 -34.61
N GLU A 139 7.82 -46.55 -35.53
CA GLU A 139 7.72 -46.19 -36.96
C GLU A 139 7.36 -47.51 -37.72
N PRO A 140 6.86 -47.51 -38.99
CA PRO A 140 7.24 -46.52 -40.00
C PRO A 140 6.19 -46.11 -41.05
N SER A 141 6.62 -45.12 -41.84
CA SER A 141 6.46 -45.02 -43.30
C SER A 141 5.27 -44.23 -43.85
N SER A 142 5.52 -43.00 -44.31
CA SER A 142 5.67 -42.78 -45.76
C SER A 142 6.27 -41.39 -46.07
N THR A 143 7.31 -41.42 -46.89
CA THR A 143 8.07 -40.30 -47.43
C THR A 143 7.23 -39.44 -48.37
N GLN A 144 7.08 -38.14 -48.09
CA GLN A 144 7.05 -37.08 -49.11
C GLN A 144 7.74 -35.81 -48.59
N SER A 145 8.84 -35.45 -49.25
CA SER A 145 9.54 -34.18 -49.06
C SER A 145 8.67 -33.02 -49.52
N ALA A 146 8.40 -32.07 -48.62
CA ALA A 146 8.08 -30.71 -48.98
C ALA A 146 9.01 -29.78 -48.19
N ARG A 147 9.82 -29.02 -48.92
CA ARG A 147 10.74 -28.01 -48.39
C ARG A 147 9.96 -26.95 -47.63
N ALA A 148 9.98 -27.00 -46.29
CA ALA A 148 9.61 -25.87 -45.46
C ALA A 148 10.86 -24.99 -45.30
N GLY A 149 10.86 -23.82 -45.95
CA GLY A 149 11.81 -22.76 -45.61
C GLY A 149 11.58 -22.31 -44.16
N PRO A 150 12.60 -21.81 -43.45
CA PRO A 150 12.41 -21.28 -42.11
C PRO A 150 11.52 -20.03 -42.21
N SER A 151 10.32 -20.13 -41.65
CA SER A 151 9.48 -18.97 -41.35
C SER A 151 10.21 -18.15 -40.29
N VAL A 152 10.93 -17.14 -40.73
CA VAL A 152 11.42 -16.07 -39.87
C VAL A 152 10.19 -15.43 -39.24
N GLN A 153 9.91 -15.77 -37.98
CA GLN A 153 9.02 -14.99 -37.15
C GLN A 153 9.61 -13.57 -37.14
N ALA A 154 8.92 -12.63 -37.79
CA ALA A 154 9.29 -11.23 -37.74
C ALA A 154 9.29 -10.81 -36.28
N VAL A 155 10.49 -10.59 -35.73
CA VAL A 155 10.65 -9.94 -34.43
C VAL A 155 9.98 -8.58 -34.58
N ARG A 156 8.80 -8.41 -33.98
CA ARG A 156 8.16 -7.10 -33.88
C ARG A 156 9.15 -6.21 -33.13
N GLU A 157 9.67 -5.20 -33.81
CA GLU A 157 10.53 -4.21 -33.15
C GLU A 157 9.77 -3.62 -31.96
N PRO A 158 10.43 -3.47 -30.79
CA PRO A 158 9.77 -2.97 -29.61
C PRO A 158 9.24 -1.56 -29.88
N GLU A 159 7.96 -1.33 -29.60
CA GLU A 159 7.37 0.01 -29.70
C GLU A 159 8.14 0.97 -28.80
N MET A 160 8.56 2.12 -29.36
CA MET A 160 9.33 3.15 -28.67
C MET A 160 8.48 4.42 -28.45
N ARG A 161 8.78 5.15 -27.38
CA ARG A 161 8.21 6.47 -27.05
C ARG A 161 9.34 7.46 -26.81
N ASN A 162 9.11 8.71 -27.19
CA ASN A 162 10.06 9.78 -26.98
C ASN A 162 9.81 10.47 -25.64
N CYS A 163 10.83 10.50 -24.77
CA CYS A 163 10.74 11.16 -23.47
C CYS A 163 10.81 12.68 -23.59
N VAL A 164 9.84 13.41 -23.02
CA VAL A 164 9.81 14.88 -23.06
C VAL A 164 10.97 15.55 -22.31
N ALA A 165 11.56 14.87 -21.33
CA ALA A 165 12.62 15.43 -20.49
C ALA A 165 14.03 15.26 -21.08
N CYS A 166 14.39 14.05 -21.53
CA CYS A 166 15.71 13.77 -22.10
C CYS A 166 15.73 13.70 -23.63
N MET A 167 14.57 13.84 -24.29
CA MET A 167 14.41 13.78 -25.75
C MET A 167 14.86 12.46 -26.38
N SER A 168 15.05 11.41 -25.58
CA SER A 168 15.53 10.10 -26.02
C SER A 168 14.37 9.11 -26.15
N ASP A 169 14.50 8.18 -27.08
CA ASP A 169 13.53 7.12 -27.27
C ASP A 169 13.75 5.97 -26.28
N ALA A 170 12.67 5.53 -25.65
CA ALA A 170 12.68 4.42 -24.71
C ALA A 170 11.53 3.44 -25.03
N PRO A 171 11.67 2.15 -24.70
CA PRO A 171 10.59 1.18 -24.88
C PRO A 171 9.31 1.60 -24.16
N VAL A 172 8.14 1.32 -24.74
CA VAL A 172 6.82 1.68 -24.16
C VAL A 172 6.67 1.20 -22.70
N HIS A 173 7.12 -0.02 -22.39
CA HIS A 173 7.02 -0.60 -21.04
C HIS A 173 7.91 0.08 -19.99
N TRP A 174 8.84 0.96 -20.40
CA TRP A 174 9.67 1.79 -19.53
C TRP A 174 9.25 3.26 -19.57
N CYS A 175 8.09 3.55 -20.14
CA CYS A 175 7.56 4.91 -20.24
C CYS A 175 6.19 5.01 -19.56
N THR A 176 5.93 6.17 -18.95
CA THR A 176 4.60 6.54 -18.50
C THR A 176 4.11 7.72 -19.32
N ARG A 177 2.86 7.63 -19.79
CA ARG A 177 2.15 8.74 -20.41
C ARG A 177 1.45 9.58 -19.35
N CYS A 178 1.78 10.87 -19.28
CA CYS A 178 1.12 11.83 -18.40
C CYS A 178 -0.30 12.18 -18.90
N PRO A 179 -1.16 12.73 -18.04
CA PRO A 179 -2.50 13.23 -18.44
C PRO A 179 -2.45 14.24 -19.60
N CYS A 180 -1.42 15.08 -19.62
CA CYS A 180 -1.15 16.04 -20.70
C CYS A 180 -0.58 15.41 -22.00
N SER A 181 -0.57 14.08 -22.12
CA SER A 181 -0.10 13.29 -23.27
C SER A 181 1.40 13.30 -23.56
N HIS A 182 2.23 13.93 -22.73
CA HIS A 182 3.69 13.75 -22.78
C HIS A 182 4.12 12.41 -22.19
N ASP A 183 5.16 11.79 -22.76
CA ASP A 183 5.75 10.56 -22.25
C ASP A 183 7.04 10.86 -21.47
N TYR A 184 7.25 10.16 -20.36
CA TYR A 184 8.52 10.17 -19.61
C TYR A 184 9.11 8.77 -19.57
N CYS A 185 10.41 8.64 -19.82
CA CYS A 185 11.14 7.42 -19.51
C CYS A 185 11.27 7.26 -17.99
N ARG A 186 11.44 6.00 -17.55
CA ARG A 186 11.60 5.62 -16.14
C ARG A 186 12.63 6.46 -15.39
N GLU A 187 13.79 6.70 -15.98
CA GLU A 187 14.89 7.45 -15.34
C GLU A 187 14.50 8.90 -15.06
N CYS A 188 14.00 9.60 -16.08
CA CYS A 188 13.56 10.99 -15.94
C CYS A 188 12.38 11.13 -14.99
N LEU A 189 11.45 10.16 -15.01
CA LEU A 189 10.33 10.13 -14.09
C LEU A 189 10.79 9.89 -12.65
N THR A 190 11.75 8.98 -12.44
CA THR A 190 12.35 8.71 -11.13
C THR A 190 12.94 9.98 -10.54
N THR A 191 13.79 10.68 -11.30
CA THR A 191 14.39 11.96 -10.87
C THR A 191 13.34 13.03 -10.59
N LEU A 192 12.27 13.10 -11.39
CA LEU A 192 11.17 14.04 -11.16
C LEU A 192 10.49 13.80 -9.80
N PHE A 193 10.23 12.54 -9.45
CA PHE A 193 9.64 12.18 -8.16
C PHE A 193 10.61 12.37 -6.99
N GLU A 194 11.89 12.02 -7.14
CA GLU A 194 12.93 12.27 -6.12
C GLU A 194 13.07 13.76 -5.79
N ASN A 195 13.04 14.61 -6.82
CA ASN A 195 13.09 16.06 -6.64
C ASN A 195 11.86 16.57 -5.89
N ALA A 196 10.65 16.08 -6.23
CA ALA A 196 9.42 16.46 -5.53
C ALA A 196 9.39 15.99 -4.06
N ILE A 197 9.99 14.83 -3.75
CA ILE A 197 10.14 14.32 -2.37
C ILE A 197 11.10 15.20 -1.55
N SER A 198 12.15 15.70 -2.21
CA SER A 198 13.22 16.48 -1.56
C SER A 198 12.85 17.95 -1.38
N ASP A 199 12.11 18.52 -2.33
CA ASP A 199 11.72 19.94 -2.36
C ASP A 199 10.19 20.08 -2.40
N GLU A 200 9.62 20.57 -1.30
CA GLU A 200 8.18 20.80 -1.16
C GLU A 200 7.62 21.77 -2.22
N SER A 201 8.44 22.70 -2.75
CA SER A 201 8.00 23.62 -3.81
C SER A 201 7.74 22.93 -5.15
N LEU A 202 8.36 21.76 -5.35
CA LEU A 202 8.19 20.90 -6.52
C LEU A 202 7.09 19.86 -6.33
N PHE A 203 6.46 19.83 -5.14
CA PHE A 203 5.40 18.90 -4.83
C PHE A 203 4.00 19.46 -5.19
N PRO A 204 3.08 18.65 -5.75
CA PRO A 204 3.32 17.34 -6.35
C PRO A 204 4.07 17.45 -7.70
N PRO A 205 4.71 16.37 -8.18
CA PRO A 205 5.35 16.34 -9.50
C PRO A 205 4.32 16.61 -10.59
N LYS A 206 4.64 17.54 -11.49
CA LYS A 206 3.73 18.04 -12.54
C LYS A 206 4.38 17.96 -13.91
N CYS A 207 3.56 17.73 -14.93
CA CYS A 207 3.91 17.97 -16.32
C CYS A 207 2.90 18.97 -16.91
N CYS A 208 3.36 20.00 -17.60
CA CYS A 208 2.49 21.04 -18.18
C CYS A 208 1.52 21.70 -17.16
N LYS A 209 1.95 21.80 -15.89
CA LYS A 209 1.17 22.27 -14.73
C LYS A 209 0.08 21.31 -14.24
N GLU A 210 -0.08 20.15 -14.88
CA GLU A 210 -0.97 19.10 -14.42
C GLU A 210 -0.20 18.12 -13.51
N PRO A 211 -0.73 17.79 -12.31
CA PRO A 211 -0.13 16.78 -11.44
C PRO A 211 -0.04 15.42 -12.16
N ILE A 212 1.06 14.72 -11.97
CA ILE A 212 1.24 13.35 -12.45
C ILE A 212 0.74 12.40 -11.35
N PRO A 213 -0.37 11.68 -11.53
CA PRO A 213 -0.87 10.76 -10.52
C PRO A 213 0.11 9.61 -10.30
N ILE A 214 0.46 9.32 -9.04
CA ILE A 214 1.35 8.21 -8.66
C ILE A 214 0.84 6.85 -9.18
N SER A 215 -0.49 6.70 -9.32
CA SER A 215 -1.12 5.48 -9.85
C SER A 215 -0.72 5.15 -11.29
N LEU A 216 -0.34 6.14 -12.10
CA LEU A 216 0.13 5.92 -13.48
C LEU A 216 1.60 5.48 -13.53
N THR A 217 2.33 5.62 -12.42
CA THR A 217 3.79 5.49 -12.38
C THR A 217 4.24 4.25 -11.61
N THR A 218 3.34 3.58 -10.88
CA THR A 218 3.65 2.42 -10.03
C THR A 218 4.25 1.23 -10.78
N SER A 219 3.99 1.12 -12.08
CA SER A 219 4.51 0.02 -12.93
C SER A 219 5.99 0.18 -13.31
N ILE A 220 6.54 1.40 -13.29
CA ILE A 220 7.92 1.66 -13.72
C ILE A 220 8.80 2.27 -12.63
N LEU A 221 8.20 2.92 -11.62
CA LEU A 221 8.96 3.46 -10.50
C LEU A 221 9.30 2.37 -9.47
N PRO A 222 10.47 2.44 -8.81
CA PRO A 222 10.78 1.55 -7.69
C PRO A 222 9.76 1.68 -6.57
N TRP A 223 9.35 0.55 -5.97
CA TRP A 223 8.41 0.54 -4.85
C TRP A 223 8.85 1.44 -3.68
N THR A 224 10.15 1.44 -3.36
CA THR A 224 10.74 2.29 -2.32
C THR A 224 10.52 3.78 -2.57
N LEU A 225 10.55 4.21 -3.84
CA LEU A 225 10.28 5.60 -4.22
C LEU A 225 8.79 5.93 -4.09
N VAL A 226 7.91 5.00 -4.47
CA VAL A 226 6.46 5.13 -4.32
C VAL A 226 6.07 5.26 -2.84
N GLU A 227 6.64 4.43 -1.96
CA GLU A 227 6.44 4.54 -0.52
C GLU A 227 6.94 5.86 0.05
N ALA A 228 8.15 6.29 -0.34
CA ALA A 228 8.70 7.57 0.08
C ALA A 228 7.83 8.75 -0.38
N PHE A 229 7.31 8.69 -1.60
CA PHE A 229 6.37 9.68 -2.13
C PHE A 229 5.08 9.72 -1.29
N ASN A 230 4.45 8.58 -1.04
CA ASN A 230 3.22 8.49 -0.25
C ASN A 230 3.43 8.97 1.20
N ALA A 231 4.61 8.73 1.78
CA ALA A 231 4.97 9.26 3.08
C ALA A 231 5.10 10.80 3.05
N LYS A 232 5.75 11.35 2.02
CA LYS A 232 5.88 12.79 1.82
C LYS A 232 4.56 13.49 1.50
N GLU A 233 3.67 12.83 0.77
CA GLU A 233 2.33 13.35 0.50
C GLU A 233 1.55 13.60 1.79
N LYS A 234 1.60 12.66 2.73
CA LYS A 234 1.00 12.81 4.05
C LYS A 234 1.68 13.91 4.85
N GLU A 235 3.01 13.94 4.87
CA GLU A 235 3.79 14.96 5.58
C GLU A 235 3.44 16.37 5.08
N PHE A 236 3.51 16.61 3.77
CA PHE A 236 3.24 17.92 3.18
C PHE A 236 1.76 18.30 3.24
N GLY A 237 0.85 17.32 3.22
CA GLY A 237 -0.58 17.53 3.40
C GLY A 237 -1.00 17.91 4.83
N THR A 238 -0.18 17.63 5.84
CA THR A 238 -0.45 18.04 7.22
C THR A 238 -0.15 19.52 7.41
N ALA A 239 -1.09 20.30 7.95
CA ALA A 239 -0.90 21.74 8.18
C ALA A 239 0.01 22.04 9.38
N ASN A 240 -0.26 21.43 10.54
CA ASN A 240 0.49 21.64 11.78
C ASN A 240 1.50 20.53 12.04
N ARG A 241 2.42 20.32 11.09
CA ARG A 241 3.41 19.23 11.12
C ARG A 241 4.22 19.26 12.41
N THR A 242 4.51 18.08 12.94
CA THR A 242 5.41 17.92 14.08
C THR A 242 6.56 17.03 13.67
N TYR A 243 7.77 17.49 13.93
CA TYR A 243 9.00 16.75 13.64
C TYR A 243 9.66 16.39 14.96
N CYS A 244 10.41 15.28 14.97
CA CYS A 244 11.23 14.94 16.12
C CYS A 244 12.22 16.07 16.41
N HIS A 245 12.22 16.59 17.64
CA HIS A 245 13.13 17.66 18.05
C HIS A 245 14.61 17.25 17.99
N THR A 246 14.91 15.95 18.01
CA THR A 246 16.28 15.44 17.98
C THR A 246 16.89 15.70 16.60
N PRO A 247 17.94 16.54 16.46
CA PRO A 247 18.42 16.98 15.14
C PRO A 247 18.91 15.84 14.24
N THR A 248 19.50 14.79 14.82
CA THR A 248 19.96 13.59 14.11
C THR A 248 18.82 12.71 13.62
N CYS A 249 17.60 12.89 14.16
CA CYS A 249 16.42 12.15 13.74
C CYS A 249 15.55 12.97 12.80
N SER A 250 15.06 14.14 13.26
CA SER A 250 14.21 15.08 12.53
C SER A 250 13.04 14.45 11.76
N ALA A 251 12.61 13.26 12.18
CA ALA A 251 11.59 12.49 11.47
C ALA A 251 10.21 13.13 11.68
N PHE A 252 9.40 13.16 10.64
CA PHE A 252 8.00 13.53 10.73
C PHE A 252 7.26 12.60 11.72
N ILE A 253 6.47 13.19 12.61
CA ILE A 253 5.64 12.48 13.59
C ILE A 253 4.18 12.64 13.16
N PRO A 254 3.50 11.53 12.81
CA PRO A 254 2.10 11.59 12.39
C PRO A 254 1.19 11.94 13.56
N GLU A 255 0.03 12.53 13.27
CA GLU A 255 -0.93 13.01 14.29
C GLU A 255 -1.38 11.90 15.24
N GLN A 256 -1.45 10.66 14.77
CA GLN A 256 -1.85 9.50 15.59
C GLN A 256 -0.81 9.17 16.69
N SER A 257 0.42 9.66 16.57
CA SER A 257 1.47 9.51 17.56
C SER A 257 1.59 10.72 18.49
N ILE A 258 0.60 11.61 18.48
CA ILE A 258 0.51 12.80 19.34
C ILE A 258 -0.60 12.58 20.37
N TRP A 259 -0.27 12.67 21.64
CA TRP A 259 -1.21 12.52 22.75
C TRP A 259 -1.00 13.63 23.78
N GLU A 260 -2.06 14.36 24.14
CA GLU A 260 -2.01 15.53 25.05
C GLU A 260 -0.83 16.47 24.75
N ASP A 261 -0.70 16.87 23.48
CA ASP A 261 0.37 17.75 22.99
C ASP A 261 1.80 17.17 23.09
N VAL A 262 1.94 15.87 23.33
CA VAL A 262 3.21 15.16 23.31
C VAL A 262 3.28 14.22 22.12
N ALA A 263 4.13 14.58 21.16
CA ALA A 263 4.43 13.82 19.96
C ALA A 263 5.56 12.81 20.24
N THR A 264 5.28 11.52 20.12
CA THR A 264 6.27 10.46 20.33
C THR A 264 6.84 10.00 18.99
N CYS A 265 8.17 10.09 18.83
CA CYS A 265 8.82 9.70 17.58
C CYS A 265 8.87 8.17 17.44
N ILE A 266 8.27 7.63 16.38
CA ILE A 266 8.30 6.19 16.10
C ILE A 266 9.69 5.67 15.72
N LYS A 267 10.61 6.54 15.26
CA LYS A 267 11.96 6.13 14.83
C LYS A 267 12.94 6.01 16.00
N CYS A 268 12.90 6.94 16.96
CA CYS A 268 13.90 7.01 18.03
C CYS A 268 13.31 7.05 19.45
N GLY A 269 11.98 7.08 19.60
CA GLY A 269 11.29 7.15 20.89
C GLY A 269 11.30 8.52 21.57
N SER A 270 12.04 9.50 21.04
CA SER A 270 12.10 10.85 21.61
C SER A 270 10.74 11.52 21.64
N ARG A 271 10.47 12.28 22.70
CA ARG A 271 9.20 12.99 22.92
C ARG A 271 9.37 14.47 22.60
N THR A 272 8.48 15.00 21.78
CA THR A 272 8.50 16.39 21.29
C THR A 272 7.19 17.07 21.69
N CYS A 273 7.24 18.30 22.17
CA CYS A 273 6.05 19.10 22.40
C CYS A 273 5.41 19.48 21.05
N ALA A 274 4.14 19.16 20.85
CA ALA A 274 3.40 19.46 19.62
C ALA A 274 3.07 20.96 19.47
N ILE A 275 3.14 21.74 20.55
CA ILE A 275 2.88 23.20 20.55
C ILE A 275 4.15 23.94 20.15
N CYS A 276 5.21 23.86 20.97
CA CYS A 276 6.45 24.60 20.72
C CYS A 276 7.45 23.89 19.79
N LYS A 277 7.18 22.65 19.39
CA LYS A 277 8.05 21.82 18.53
C LYS A 277 9.45 21.52 19.11
N ARG A 278 9.65 21.78 20.41
CA ARG A 278 10.90 21.49 21.15
C ARG A 278 10.77 20.19 21.95
N GLU A 279 11.82 19.83 22.69
CA GLU A 279 11.79 18.71 23.63
C GLU A 279 10.56 18.78 24.54
N SER A 280 9.94 17.62 24.79
CA SER A 280 8.79 17.52 25.69
C SER A 280 9.16 18.04 27.08
N HIS A 281 8.29 18.87 27.65
CA HIS A 281 8.48 19.45 28.98
C HIS A 281 7.33 19.06 29.93
N HIS A 282 7.56 19.27 31.23
CA HIS A 282 6.52 19.10 32.25
C HIS A 282 5.77 20.42 32.48
N GLY A 283 4.45 20.34 32.68
CA GLY A 283 3.59 21.51 32.86
C GLY A 283 3.15 22.16 31.54
N ASP A 284 2.47 23.31 31.65
CA ASP A 284 1.96 24.03 30.50
C ASP A 284 3.09 24.51 29.56
N CYS A 285 2.83 24.49 28.25
CA CYS A 285 3.77 25.01 27.29
C CYS A 285 3.84 26.55 27.38
N PRO A 286 5.03 27.16 27.49
CA PRO A 286 5.15 28.62 27.53
C PRO A 286 4.69 29.29 26.22
N ASP A 287 4.72 28.56 25.11
CA ASP A 287 4.26 29.04 23.80
C ASP A 287 2.78 28.71 23.54
N ASP A 288 2.08 28.10 24.50
CA ASP A 288 0.63 27.90 24.40
C ASP A 288 -0.11 29.21 24.66
N SER A 289 -0.34 29.95 23.58
CA SER A 289 -1.09 31.20 23.60
C SER A 289 -2.50 31.05 24.17
N ALA A 290 -3.17 29.91 23.99
CA ALA A 290 -4.52 29.68 24.48
C ALA A 290 -4.50 29.53 26.01
N THR A 291 -3.57 28.73 26.54
CA THR A 291 -3.37 28.63 27.99
C THR A 291 -2.92 29.96 28.61
N ALA A 292 -2.05 30.70 27.93
CA ALA A 292 -1.62 32.03 28.40
C ALA A 292 -2.80 33.04 28.47
N GLU A 293 -3.70 33.03 27.49
CA GLU A 293 -4.90 33.89 27.48
C GLU A 293 -5.90 33.47 28.56
N LEU A 294 -6.11 32.16 28.74
CA LEU A 294 -6.95 31.62 29.81
C LEU A 294 -6.44 32.08 31.18
N LEU A 295 -5.13 32.03 31.40
CA LEU A 295 -4.51 32.48 32.65
C LEU A 295 -4.61 33.98 32.87
N ARG A 296 -4.50 34.77 31.81
CA ARG A 296 -4.70 36.23 31.88
C ARG A 296 -6.14 36.57 32.26
N THR A 297 -7.10 35.89 31.65
CA THR A 297 -8.52 36.03 31.96
C THR A 297 -8.81 35.60 33.39
N ALA A 298 -8.23 34.48 33.83
CA ALA A 298 -8.34 33.99 35.19
C ALA A 298 -7.84 35.02 36.22
N ALA A 299 -6.66 35.60 35.98
CA ALA A 299 -6.11 36.64 36.84
C ALA A 299 -6.99 37.90 36.90
N ALA A 300 -7.56 38.32 35.77
CA ALA A 300 -8.46 39.48 35.70
C ALA A 300 -9.79 39.24 36.45
N GLN A 301 -10.28 38.01 36.49
CA GLN A 301 -11.51 37.62 37.19
C GLN A 301 -11.27 37.16 38.64
N GLY A 302 -10.01 37.14 39.10
CA GLY A 302 -9.66 36.66 40.44
C GLY A 302 -9.71 35.13 40.59
N TRP A 303 -9.84 34.38 39.51
CA TRP A 303 -9.80 32.92 39.51
C TRP A 303 -8.39 32.42 39.84
N GLN A 304 -8.32 31.27 40.52
CA GLN A 304 -7.06 30.67 40.97
C GLN A 304 -6.85 29.31 40.30
N ARG A 305 -5.60 28.88 40.16
CA ARG A 305 -5.29 27.50 39.73
C ARG A 305 -5.23 26.57 40.94
N CYS A 306 -5.89 25.42 40.84
CA CYS A 306 -5.74 24.36 41.84
C CYS A 306 -4.31 23.81 41.82
N TYR A 307 -3.64 23.74 42.97
CA TYR A 307 -2.27 23.22 43.09
C TYR A 307 -2.13 21.73 42.75
N SER A 308 -3.21 20.95 42.84
CA SER A 308 -3.16 19.50 42.60
C SER A 308 -3.47 19.09 41.15
N CYS A 309 -4.33 19.84 40.45
CA CYS A 309 -4.82 19.45 39.12
C CYS A 309 -4.71 20.56 38.07
N HIS A 310 -4.16 21.72 38.45
CA HIS A 310 -3.89 22.88 37.58
C HIS A 310 -5.09 23.45 36.81
N ARG A 311 -6.33 23.01 37.10
CA ARG A 311 -7.56 23.62 36.58
C ARG A 311 -7.80 24.98 37.23
N VAL A 312 -8.33 25.91 36.44
CA VAL A 312 -8.74 27.24 36.88
C VAL A 312 -10.09 27.14 37.60
N VAL A 313 -10.17 27.72 38.80
CA VAL A 313 -11.36 27.69 39.66
C VAL A 313 -11.75 29.10 40.10
N ASP A 314 -13.06 29.35 40.11
CA ASP A 314 -13.67 30.60 40.61
C ASP A 314 -14.05 30.47 42.09
N LEU A 315 -13.83 31.52 42.87
CA LEU A 315 -14.11 31.59 44.30
C LEU A 315 -15.34 32.45 44.53
N LYS A 316 -16.52 31.85 44.46
CA LYS A 316 -17.80 32.59 44.53
C LYS A 316 -18.18 33.08 45.94
N ALA A 317 -17.72 32.41 47.01
CA ALA A 317 -17.74 32.85 48.43
C ALA A 317 -17.14 31.76 49.35
N GLY A 318 -16.32 32.12 50.36
CA GLY A 318 -15.82 31.21 51.40
C GLY A 318 -14.35 31.39 51.81
N CYS A 319 -13.97 30.90 53.00
CA CYS A 319 -12.64 31.06 53.62
C CYS A 319 -11.49 30.49 52.76
N ASN A 320 -10.33 31.16 52.77
CA ASN A 320 -9.12 30.90 51.95
C ASN A 320 -8.35 29.60 52.27
N HIS A 321 -8.98 28.61 52.93
CA HIS A 321 -8.32 27.37 53.30
C HIS A 321 -8.41 26.32 52.18
N ILE A 322 -7.37 26.25 51.34
CA ILE A 322 -7.11 25.09 50.48
C ILE A 322 -6.29 24.08 51.30
N SER A 323 -6.96 23.18 52.00
CA SER A 323 -6.31 22.13 52.81
C SER A 323 -6.03 20.88 51.96
N THR A 324 -4.75 20.64 51.67
CA THR A 324 -4.23 19.34 51.23
C THR A 324 -4.25 18.35 52.40
N PHE A 325 -5.29 17.53 52.57
CA PHE A 325 -5.17 16.26 53.30
C PHE A 325 -6.30 15.26 52.95
N GLN A 326 -5.85 14.09 52.46
CA GLN A 326 -6.39 12.73 52.59
C GLN A 326 -7.85 12.38 52.16
N ILE A 327 -7.90 11.50 51.14
CA ILE A 327 -8.86 10.41 50.89
C ILE A 327 -10.34 10.70 51.16
N LEU A 328 -11.05 11.21 50.15
CA LEU A 328 -12.39 10.80 49.66
C LEU A 328 -12.75 11.70 48.45
N PRO A 329 -13.48 11.21 47.43
CA PRO A 329 -13.56 11.83 46.11
C PRO A 329 -14.39 13.12 46.15
N TRP A 330 -13.72 14.27 46.12
CA TRP A 330 -14.39 15.54 45.86
C TRP A 330 -14.74 15.60 44.38
N ILE A 331 -16.01 15.30 44.13
CA ILE A 331 -16.67 15.42 42.84
C ILE A 331 -16.44 16.85 42.35
N CYS A 332 -15.70 16.95 41.25
CA CYS A 332 -15.72 18.11 40.37
C CYS A 332 -17.15 18.17 39.78
N LYS A 333 -18.11 18.71 40.54
CA LYS A 333 -19.46 18.95 40.03
C LYS A 333 -19.35 20.12 39.05
N SER A 334 -19.19 19.79 37.77
CA SER A 334 -19.66 20.59 36.66
C SER A 334 -21.11 21.00 36.97
N ASN A 335 -21.35 22.30 37.07
CA ASN A 335 -22.70 22.82 37.14
C ASN A 335 -22.99 23.49 35.79
N SER A 336 -23.71 22.73 34.95
CA SER A 336 -24.30 23.07 33.63
C SER A 336 -23.31 23.40 32.51
#